data_AF-A0A9D9LDN6-F1
#
_entry.id   AF-A0A9D9LDN6-F1
#
_cell.length_a   1.000
_cell.length_b   1.000
_cell.length_c   1.000
_cell.angle_alpha   90.00
_cell.angle_beta   90.00
_cell.angle_gamma   90.00
#
_symmetry.space_group_name_H-M   'P 1'
#
loop_
_entity.id
_entity.type
_entity.pdbx_description
1 polymer ?
#
loop_
_entity_poly.entity_id
_entity_poly.type
_entity_poly.pdbx_seq_one_letter_code
_entity_poly.pdbx_strand_id
1 'polypeptide(L)'
;MTLQELKLLHAFNSWATNRIFNTCETMATEEYHRDLNTSHKSIHGTLVHMVGAEKIWLSRWLGTPDTSFLSEADAPDVTTLRNLWEKIGFETARFLGSMNDKKSLAAFSFRNAKGE
;
A
#
# COMPACT_ATOMS: atom_id res chain seq x y z
N MET A 1 -14.14 -9.43 -12.29
CA MET A 1 -13.83 -9.65 -10.87
C MET A 1 -15.08 -9.46 -10.04
N THR A 2 -15.41 -10.41 -9.19
CA THR A 2 -16.47 -10.33 -8.17
C THR A 2 -15.94 -9.65 -6.90
N LEU A 3 -16.83 -9.23 -5.99
CA LEU A 3 -16.39 -8.71 -4.69
C LEU A 3 -15.62 -9.77 -3.88
N GLN A 4 -15.96 -11.04 -4.03
CA GLN A 4 -15.26 -12.13 -3.36
C GLN A 4 -13.83 -12.28 -3.87
N GLU A 5 -13.62 -12.19 -5.18
CA GLU A 5 -12.29 -12.24 -5.78
C GLU A 5 -11.43 -11.04 -5.33
N LEU A 6 -12.02 -9.84 -5.23
CA LEU A 6 -11.34 -8.66 -4.70
C LEU A 6 -10.87 -8.85 -3.25
N LYS A 7 -11.74 -9.40 -2.39
CA LYS A 7 -11.38 -9.71 -0.99
C LYS A 7 -10.28 -10.76 -0.90
N LEU A 8 -10.33 -11.78 -1.77
CA LEU A 8 -9.29 -12.81 -1.83
C LEU A 8 -7.94 -12.22 -2.26
N LEU A 9 -7.92 -11.39 -3.29
CA LEU A 9 -6.70 -10.72 -3.75
C LEU A 9 -6.11 -9.78 -2.68
N HIS A 10 -6.95 -9.03 -1.96
CA HIS A 10 -6.49 -8.20 -0.84
C HIS A 10 -5.89 -9.07 0.28
N ALA A 11 -6.57 -10.15 0.68
CA ALA A 11 -6.06 -11.05 1.71
C ALA A 11 -4.73 -11.71 1.30
N PHE A 12 -4.60 -12.11 0.02
CA PHE A 12 -3.35 -12.65 -0.52
C PHE A 12 -2.23 -11.60 -0.50
N ASN A 13 -2.50 -10.37 -0.95
CA ASN A 13 -1.53 -9.28 -0.93
C ASN A 13 -1.06 -8.98 0.49
N SER A 14 -1.99 -8.93 1.46
CA SER A 14 -1.68 -8.80 2.89
C SER A 14 -0.76 -9.92 3.39
N TRP A 15 -1.10 -11.17 3.10
CA TRP A 15 -0.27 -12.32 3.49
C TRP A 15 1.13 -12.26 2.87
N ALA A 16 1.23 -12.00 1.57
CA ALA A 16 2.50 -11.96 0.85
C ALA A 16 3.40 -10.84 1.36
N THR A 17 2.85 -9.63 1.47
CA THR A 17 3.58 -8.44 1.94
C THR A 17 4.01 -8.60 3.40
N ASN A 18 3.20 -9.21 4.27
CA ASN A 18 3.60 -9.47 5.65
C ASN A 18 4.81 -10.42 5.75
N ARG A 19 4.96 -11.37 4.82
CA ARG A 19 6.16 -12.23 4.76
C ARG A 19 7.40 -11.46 4.33
N ILE A 20 7.23 -10.48 3.44
CA ILE A 20 8.33 -9.58 3.05
C ILE A 20 8.75 -8.74 4.25
N PHE A 21 7.80 -8.12 4.97
CA PHE A 21 8.10 -7.35 6.19
C PHE A 21 8.78 -8.21 7.26
N ASN A 22 8.30 -9.43 7.51
CA ASN A 22 8.95 -10.35 8.46
C ASN A 22 10.42 -10.61 8.10
N THR A 23 10.74 -10.70 6.81
CA THR A 23 12.13 -10.86 6.35
C THR A 23 12.93 -9.58 6.59
N CYS A 24 12.39 -8.43 6.17
CA CYS A 24 13.05 -7.13 6.30
C CYS A 24 13.33 -6.74 7.75
N GLU A 25 12.49 -7.13 8.71
CA GLU A 25 12.70 -6.88 10.14
C GLU A 25 13.95 -7.58 10.71
N THR A 26 14.44 -8.62 10.03
CA THR A 26 15.64 -9.35 10.44
C THR A 26 16.91 -8.87 9.74
N MET A 27 16.80 -7.96 8.78
CA MET A 27 17.92 -7.46 7.99
C MET A 27 18.73 -6.41 8.76
N ALA A 28 20.02 -6.31 8.47
CA ALA A 28 20.81 -5.17 8.92
C ALA A 28 20.30 -3.89 8.23
N THR A 29 20.26 -2.77 8.96
CA THR A 29 19.81 -1.46 8.44
C THR A 29 20.52 -1.09 7.15
N GLU A 30 21.84 -1.28 7.08
CA GLU A 30 22.63 -1.00 5.88
C GLU A 30 22.17 -1.79 4.65
N GLU A 31 21.80 -3.07 4.83
CA GLU A 31 21.31 -3.91 3.73
C GLU A 31 19.90 -3.52 3.28
N TYR A 32 19.04 -3.13 4.23
CA TYR A 32 17.68 -2.70 3.95
C TYR A 32 17.64 -1.39 3.13
N HIS A 33 18.57 -0.47 3.41
CA HIS A 33 18.69 0.82 2.73
C HIS A 33 19.68 0.84 1.55
N ARG A 34 20.46 -0.22 1.34
CA ARG A 34 21.48 -0.29 0.29
C ARG A 34 20.90 0.03 -1.08
N ASP A 35 21.59 0.89 -1.83
CA ASP A 35 21.29 1.13 -3.24
C ASP A 35 21.64 -0.11 -4.07
N LEU A 36 20.61 -0.68 -4.72
CA LEU A 36 20.67 -1.84 -5.60
C LEU A 36 20.58 -1.45 -7.08
N ASN A 37 20.60 -0.15 -7.40
CA ASN A 37 20.46 0.40 -8.74
C ASN A 37 19.17 -0.06 -9.44
N THR A 38 18.07 -0.05 -8.69
CA THR A 38 16.71 -0.39 -9.16
C THR A 38 15.83 0.85 -9.26
N SER A 39 14.60 0.73 -9.79
CA SER A 39 13.69 1.87 -9.98
C SER A 39 13.43 2.70 -8.71
N HIS A 40 13.44 2.07 -7.53
CA HIS A 40 13.29 2.74 -6.23
C HIS A 40 14.55 2.65 -5.37
N LYS A 41 15.70 2.42 -6.01
CA LYS A 41 17.06 2.31 -5.43
C LYS A 41 17.23 1.12 -4.48
N SER A 42 16.49 1.05 -3.38
CA SER A 42 16.68 0.08 -2.29
C SER A 42 15.44 -0.81 -2.05
N ILE A 43 15.59 -1.79 -1.16
CA ILE A 43 14.46 -2.58 -0.65
C ILE A 43 13.51 -1.64 0.08
N HIS A 44 14.05 -0.77 0.95
CA HIS A 44 13.27 0.24 1.64
C HIS A 44 12.47 1.13 0.69
N GLY A 45 13.12 1.76 -0.29
CA GLY A 45 12.46 2.63 -1.26
C GLY A 45 11.37 1.91 -2.07
N THR A 46 11.58 0.63 -2.39
CA THR A 46 10.56 -0.20 -3.07
C THR A 46 9.34 -0.43 -2.18
N LEU A 47 9.54 -0.75 -0.90
CA LEU A 47 8.43 -0.93 0.04
C LEU A 47 7.71 0.39 0.35
N VAL A 48 8.42 1.49 0.49
CA VAL A 48 7.85 2.83 0.66
C VAL A 48 6.95 3.16 -0.54
N HIS A 49 7.41 2.88 -1.76
CA HIS A 49 6.61 3.08 -2.96
C HIS A 49 5.33 2.23 -2.95
N MET A 50 5.44 0.95 -2.61
CA MET A 50 4.30 0.03 -2.56
C MET A 50 3.25 0.48 -1.52
N VAL A 51 3.67 0.78 -0.29
CA VAL A 51 2.76 1.25 0.77
C VAL A 51 2.18 2.63 0.42
N GLY A 52 2.97 3.51 -0.20
CA GLY A 52 2.51 4.80 -0.69
C GLY A 52 1.41 4.67 -1.75
N ALA A 53 1.55 3.74 -2.69
CA ALA A 53 0.53 3.48 -3.71
C ALA A 53 -0.79 2.99 -3.08
N GLU A 54 -0.72 2.09 -2.11
CA GLU A 54 -1.87 1.57 -1.37
C GLU A 54 -2.59 2.68 -0.58
N LYS A 55 -1.82 3.56 0.09
CA LYS A 55 -2.34 4.75 0.77
C LYS A 55 -3.11 5.67 -0.19
N ILE A 56 -2.52 5.97 -1.36
CA ILE A 56 -3.13 6.86 -2.36
C ILE A 56 -4.44 6.27 -2.89
N TRP A 57 -4.46 4.99 -3.26
CA TRP A 57 -5.68 4.36 -3.78
C TRP A 57 -6.80 4.29 -2.75
N LEU A 58 -6.48 3.89 -1.51
CA LEU A 58 -7.47 3.90 -0.44
C LEU A 58 -8.05 5.30 -0.21
N SER A 59 -7.20 6.34 -0.17
CA SER A 59 -7.66 7.72 0.02
C SER A 59 -8.64 8.17 -1.06
N ARG A 60 -8.41 7.74 -2.31
CA ARG A 60 -9.31 8.01 -3.44
C ARG A 60 -10.64 7.29 -3.25
N TRP A 61 -10.63 6.01 -2.92
CA TRP A 61 -11.85 5.23 -2.70
C TRP A 61 -12.70 5.76 -1.55
N LEU A 62 -12.07 6.31 -0.51
CA LEU A 62 -12.74 6.95 0.62
C LEU A 62 -13.24 8.38 0.32
N GLY A 63 -12.93 8.93 -0.86
CA GLY A 63 -13.35 10.27 -1.25
C GLY A 63 -12.57 11.41 -0.57
N THR A 64 -11.46 11.09 0.10
CA THR A 64 -10.55 12.04 0.76
C THR A 64 -9.16 11.92 0.13
N PRO A 65 -8.99 12.31 -1.15
CA PRO A 65 -7.76 12.03 -1.89
C PRO A 65 -6.57 12.72 -1.23
N ASP A 66 -5.58 11.92 -0.86
CA ASP A 66 -4.29 12.43 -0.43
C ASP A 66 -3.50 12.88 -1.65
N THR A 67 -2.92 14.07 -1.58
CA THR A 67 -2.12 14.66 -2.66
C THR A 67 -0.64 14.32 -2.55
N SER A 68 -0.20 13.84 -1.39
CA SER A 68 1.22 13.62 -1.10
C SER A 68 1.56 12.13 -1.12
N PHE A 69 2.48 11.77 -2.01
CA PHE A 69 3.02 10.42 -2.05
C PHE A 69 3.94 10.19 -0.84
N LEU A 70 3.92 8.98 -0.28
CA LEU A 70 4.77 8.62 0.85
C LEU A 70 6.24 8.66 0.43
N SER A 71 7.07 9.35 1.20
CA SER A 71 8.52 9.41 0.99
C SER A 71 9.26 8.55 2.02
N GLU A 72 10.53 8.23 1.73
CA GLU A 72 11.40 7.52 2.68
C GLU A 72 11.57 8.31 3.99
N ALA A 73 11.45 9.64 3.96
CA ALA A 73 11.52 10.47 5.16
C ALA A 73 10.29 10.33 6.08
N ASP A 74 9.11 10.03 5.51
CA ASP A 74 7.87 9.86 6.26
C ASP A 74 7.83 8.52 7.02
N ALA A 75 8.58 7.53 6.54
CA ALA A 75 8.66 6.21 7.12
C ALA A 75 10.11 5.70 7.01
N PRO A 76 11.03 6.13 7.88
CA PRO A 76 12.48 5.93 7.69
C PRO A 76 12.97 4.52 7.99
N ASP A 77 12.14 3.66 8.59
CA ASP A 77 12.51 2.32 8.99
C ASP A 77 11.38 1.30 8.73
N VAL A 78 11.76 0.02 8.76
CA VAL A 78 10.86 -1.11 8.48
C VAL A 78 9.65 -1.15 9.42
N THR A 79 9.85 -0.79 10.70
CA THR A 79 8.80 -0.82 11.73
C THR A 79 7.75 0.25 11.46
N THR A 80 8.18 1.48 11.19
CA THR A 80 7.31 2.60 10.87
C THR A 80 6.51 2.31 9.60
N LEU A 81 7.16 1.76 8.58
CA LEU A 81 6.52 1.40 7.33
C LEU A 81 5.52 0.24 7.48
N ARG A 82 5.83 -0.79 8.28
CA ARG A 82 4.89 -1.87 8.62
C ARG A 82 3.64 -1.33 9.31
N ASN A 83 3.81 -0.45 10.30
CA ASN A 83 2.66 0.11 11.02
C ASN A 83 1.71 0.86 10.07
N LEU A 84 2.25 1.60 9.11
CA LEU A 84 1.46 2.23 8.06
C LEU A 84 0.76 1.20 7.17
N TRP A 85 1.48 0.17 6.74
CA TRP A 85 0.92 -0.93 5.94
C TRP A 85 -0.27 -1.61 6.63
N GLU A 86 -0.13 -1.98 7.90
CA GLU A 86 -1.17 -2.66 8.66
C GLU A 86 -2.42 -1.77 8.84
N LYS A 87 -2.21 -0.48 9.11
CA LYS A 87 -3.29 0.51 9.19
C LYS A 87 -4.04 0.63 7.86
N ILE A 88 -3.32 0.78 6.75
CA ILE A 88 -3.91 0.87 5.40
C ILE A 88 -4.66 -0.42 5.08
N GLY A 89 -4.05 -1.58 5.34
CA GLY A 89 -4.66 -2.89 5.10
C GLY A 89 -5.98 -3.10 5.84
N PHE A 90 -6.05 -2.66 7.12
CA PHE A 90 -7.27 -2.69 7.91
C PHE A 90 -8.37 -1.80 7.31
N GLU A 91 -8.05 -0.56 6.95
CA GLU A 91 -9.02 0.36 6.35
C GLU A 91 -9.47 -0.09 4.96
N THR A 92 -8.58 -0.66 4.14
CA THR A 92 -8.95 -1.27 2.86
C THR A 92 -9.88 -2.47 3.05
N ALA A 93 -9.63 -3.32 4.04
CA ALA A 93 -10.53 -4.43 4.36
C ALA A 93 -11.90 -3.94 4.83
N ARG A 94 -11.95 -2.88 5.65
CA ARG A 94 -13.18 -2.21 6.07
C ARG A 94 -13.95 -1.64 4.87
N PHE A 95 -13.26 -0.97 3.95
CA PHE A 95 -13.85 -0.45 2.72
C PHE A 95 -14.47 -1.57 1.88
N LEU A 96 -13.72 -2.64 1.58
CA LEU A 96 -14.23 -3.80 0.84
C LEU A 96 -15.39 -4.50 1.56
N GLY A 97 -15.44 -4.46 2.89
CA GLY A 97 -16.56 -4.96 3.70
C GLY A 97 -17.85 -4.17 3.50
N SER A 98 -17.77 -2.88 3.16
CA SER A 98 -18.93 -2.00 2.91
C SER A 98 -19.50 -2.09 1.49
N MET A 99 -18.79 -2.79 0.59
CA MET A 99 -19.13 -2.91 -0.82
C MET A 99 -20.12 -4.05 -1.07
N ASN A 100 -20.76 -4.02 -2.24
CA ASN A 100 -21.51 -5.13 -2.82
C ASN A 100 -21.11 -5.27 -4.31
N ASP A 101 -21.50 -6.36 -4.97
CA ASP A 101 -21.08 -6.64 -6.35
C ASP A 101 -21.44 -5.51 -7.33
N LYS A 102 -22.61 -4.88 -7.16
CA LYS A 102 -23.02 -3.75 -8.00
C LYS A 102 -22.09 -2.54 -7.81
N LYS A 103 -21.73 -2.21 -6.55
CA LYS A 103 -20.82 -1.11 -6.25
C LYS A 103 -19.39 -1.39 -6.71
N SER A 104 -18.91 -2.63 -6.62
CA SER A 104 -17.56 -2.98 -7.07
C SER A 104 -17.39 -2.94 -8.60
N LEU A 105 -18.49 -3.01 -9.35
CA LEU A 105 -18.50 -2.91 -10.81
C LEU A 105 -18.86 -1.50 -11.32
N ALA A 106 -19.21 -0.58 -10.43
CA ALA A 106 -19.56 0.79 -10.81
C ALA A 106 -18.32 1.56 -11.28
N ALA A 107 -18.51 2.46 -12.24
CA ALA A 107 -17.47 3.39 -12.64
C ALA A 107 -17.08 4.28 -11.44
N PHE A 108 -15.79 4.53 -11.30
CA PHE A 108 -15.22 5.36 -10.24
C PHE A 108 -14.35 6.45 -10.87
N SER A 109 -14.67 7.71 -10.56
CA SER A 109 -13.89 8.87 -11.00
C SER A 109 -12.94 9.30 -9.90
N PHE A 110 -11.69 9.57 -10.25
CA PHE A 110 -10.69 10.10 -9.33
C PHE A 110 -9.80 11.10 -10.05
N ARG A 111 -9.09 11.93 -9.29
CA ARG A 111 -8.05 12.82 -9.81
C ARG A 111 -6.68 12.18 -9.71
N ASN A 112 -5.88 12.27 -10.77
CA ASN A 112 -4.50 11.81 -10.75
C ASN A 112 -3.60 12.78 -9.96
N ALA A 113 -2.30 12.48 -9.85
CA ALA A 113 -1.34 13.33 -9.12
C ALA A 113 -1.17 14.74 -9.73
N LYS A 114 -1.61 14.96 -10.97
CA LYS A 114 -1.63 16.25 -11.66
C LYS A 114 -2.97 16.99 -11.49
N GLY A 115 -3.94 16.40 -10.80
CA GLY A 115 -5.25 16.98 -10.54
C GLY A 115 -6.27 16.81 -11.68
N GLU A 116 -5.95 16.02 -12.70
CA GLU A 116 -6.83 15.68 -13.83
C GLU A 116 -7.81 14.55 -13.48
#